data_AF-A0A2P7YZ96-F1
#
_entry.id   AF-A0A2P7YZ96-F1
#
_cell.length_a   1.000
_cell.length_b   1.000
_cell.length_c   1.000
_cell.angle_alpha   90.00
_cell.angle_beta   90.00
_cell.angle_gamma   90.00
#
_symmetry.space_group_name_H-M   'P 1'
#
loop_
_entity.id
_entity.type
_entity.pdbx_description
1 polymer ?
#
loop_
_entity_poly.entity_id
_entity_poly.type
_entity_poly.pdbx_seq_one_letter_code
_entity_poly.pdbx_strand_id
1 'polypeptide(L)'
;MTADEQTGRQLYEKIGSPKTIVAPMVDHSELAWRILSRRYGADLCYTPMFHARLFATDEKYRNKMFCEMDGDAEKDRPLIVQFCANDPEYLLQAAQLVENQCDAVDLNLGCPQGIARKGNYGAFLMDDWDLVYKLINKLHKNLKCPVTAKIRVYDDWKKSLDYAKMVLSAGAQFITIHGRTRDMKGQKTGLANWDILRYLRDNLPQDQVFFANGNILYPADLKRCTEKVNCDAVMSAEGNLYNPGVFWTKDDDKEKQFPRVDKLLREYFEIVKTCPGEASRVCMKSHFFKLMYEFLNVHKELRPTIGKTSVNAPFEEWEKIVQQVEDIVKKIYEKEDIEELDNIVDGPTESWGGHYKKVPYWRCQPYFRTVDGKKQNMRDLEVAALKRKPEGEESTEDKKKAKLVAG
;
A
#
# COMPACT_ATOMS: atom_id res chain seq x y z
N MET A 1 6.66 -27.99 19.61
CA MET A 1 5.64 -27.04 20.07
C MET A 1 5.42 -27.31 21.54
N THR A 2 5.92 -26.45 22.41
CA THR A 2 5.47 -26.44 23.81
C THR A 2 4.02 -25.95 23.82
N ALA A 3 3.20 -26.41 24.76
CA ALA A 3 1.74 -26.30 24.72
C ALA A 3 1.17 -24.86 24.88
N ASP A 4 2.00 -23.81 24.85
CA ASP A 4 1.64 -22.41 25.17
C ASP A 4 1.82 -21.41 24.02
N GLU A 5 2.32 -21.80 22.84
CA GLU A 5 2.45 -20.87 21.72
C GLU A 5 1.13 -20.72 20.96
N GLN A 6 0.55 -19.51 21.01
CA GLN A 6 -0.65 -19.17 20.25
C GLN A 6 -0.40 -19.33 18.74
N THR A 7 -1.34 -19.99 18.06
CA THR A 7 -1.31 -20.11 16.60
C THR A 7 -1.46 -18.75 15.92
N GLY A 8 -0.99 -18.62 14.67
CA GLY A 8 -1.21 -17.41 13.87
C GLY A 8 -2.69 -17.03 13.77
N ARG A 9 -3.58 -18.01 13.63
CA ARG A 9 -5.02 -17.76 13.60
C ARG A 9 -5.54 -17.11 14.88
N GLN A 10 -5.19 -17.65 16.05
CA GLN A 10 -5.59 -17.09 17.35
C GLN A 10 -5.05 -15.68 17.57
N LEU A 11 -3.82 -15.41 17.12
CA LEU A 11 -3.22 -14.07 17.21
C LEU A 11 -3.95 -13.06 16.31
N TYR A 12 -4.32 -13.47 15.09
CA TYR A 12 -5.12 -12.65 14.19
C TYR A 12 -6.53 -12.36 14.74
N GLU A 13 -7.17 -13.35 15.37
CA GLU A 13 -8.45 -13.18 16.05
C GLU A 13 -8.34 -12.23 17.25
N LYS A 14 -7.26 -12.33 18.04
CA LYS A 14 -6.99 -11.47 19.19
C LYS A 14 -6.86 -9.99 18.82
N ILE A 15 -6.34 -9.67 17.63
CA ILE A 15 -6.23 -8.29 17.13
C ILE A 15 -7.50 -7.82 16.39
N GLY A 16 -8.61 -8.57 16.50
CA GLY A 16 -9.91 -8.18 15.96
C GLY A 16 -10.19 -8.67 14.54
N SER A 17 -9.42 -9.62 14.01
CA SER A 17 -9.57 -10.16 12.65
C SER A 17 -9.65 -9.07 11.55
N PRO A 18 -8.69 -8.14 11.48
CA PRO A 18 -8.74 -6.99 10.57
C PRO A 18 -8.94 -7.41 9.11
N LYS A 19 -9.73 -6.66 8.36
CA LYS A 19 -10.06 -6.92 6.95
C LYS A 19 -9.41 -5.93 6.00
N THR A 20 -9.22 -4.70 6.43
CA THR A 20 -8.60 -3.62 5.65
C THR A 20 -7.25 -3.24 6.24
N ILE A 21 -6.19 -3.27 5.41
CA ILE A 21 -4.82 -3.08 5.91
C ILE A 21 -4.10 -1.96 5.15
N VAL A 22 -3.59 -0.97 5.88
CA VAL A 22 -2.65 0.03 5.34
C VAL A 22 -1.28 -0.61 5.16
N ALA A 23 -0.76 -0.60 3.93
CA ALA A 23 0.55 -1.15 3.63
C ALA A 23 1.70 -0.35 4.24
N PRO A 24 2.85 -0.98 4.52
CA PRO A 24 4.07 -0.27 4.86
C PRO A 24 4.61 0.46 3.64
N MET A 25 4.80 1.77 3.78
CA MET A 25 5.27 2.67 2.74
C MET A 25 6.29 3.64 3.32
N VAL A 26 7.52 3.58 2.82
CA VAL A 26 8.62 4.48 3.23
C VAL A 26 8.15 5.93 3.05
N ASP A 27 8.29 6.72 4.11
CA ASP A 27 7.88 8.13 4.21
C ASP A 27 6.39 8.41 3.89
N HIS A 28 5.51 7.41 4.07
CA HIS A 28 4.11 7.49 3.64
C HIS A 28 3.10 6.73 4.51
N SER A 29 3.54 6.03 5.54
CA SER A 29 2.67 5.28 6.47
C SER A 29 2.98 5.63 7.93
N GLU A 30 3.44 6.86 8.13
CA GLU A 30 3.75 7.47 9.41
C GLU A 30 2.48 7.71 10.26
N LEU A 31 2.66 7.99 11.55
CA LEU A 31 1.58 8.02 12.53
C LEU A 31 0.37 8.86 12.09
N ALA A 32 0.58 10.08 11.59
CA ALA A 32 -0.51 10.95 11.14
C ALA A 32 -1.34 10.28 10.01
N TRP A 33 -0.67 9.62 9.08
CA TRP A 33 -1.33 8.91 7.99
C TRP A 33 -2.10 7.67 8.45
N ARG A 34 -1.56 6.95 9.45
CA ARG A 34 -2.26 5.80 10.05
C ARG A 34 -3.52 6.24 10.79
N ILE A 35 -3.45 7.32 11.58
CA ILE A 35 -4.61 7.91 12.25
C ILE A 35 -5.67 8.32 11.22
N LEU A 36 -5.27 9.03 10.16
CA LEU A 36 -6.18 9.40 9.08
C LEU A 36 -6.82 8.14 8.46
N SER A 37 -6.02 7.17 8.06
CA SER A 37 -6.53 5.95 7.39
C SER A 37 -7.52 5.17 8.25
N ARG A 38 -7.33 5.12 9.57
CA ARG A 38 -8.28 4.50 10.52
C ARG A 38 -9.65 5.19 10.52
N ARG A 39 -9.66 6.53 10.46
CA ARG A 39 -10.90 7.31 10.35
C ARG A 39 -11.68 7.05 9.05
N TYR A 40 -11.00 6.51 8.04
CA TYR A 40 -11.56 6.10 6.75
C TYR A 40 -11.63 4.58 6.59
N GLY A 41 -11.63 3.83 7.69
CA GLY A 41 -12.01 2.41 7.70
C GLY A 41 -10.84 1.42 7.64
N ALA A 42 -9.60 1.83 7.87
CA ALA A 42 -8.49 0.89 8.06
C ALA A 42 -8.56 0.20 9.43
N ASP A 43 -8.54 -1.14 9.44
CA ASP A 43 -8.56 -1.94 10.67
C ASP A 43 -7.15 -2.12 11.25
N LEU A 44 -6.16 -2.38 10.40
CA LEU A 44 -4.77 -2.64 10.75
C LEU A 44 -3.83 -1.76 9.94
N CYS A 45 -2.82 -1.20 10.58
CA CYS A 45 -1.84 -0.36 9.91
C CYS A 45 -0.43 -0.91 10.11
N TYR A 46 0.41 -0.71 9.10
CA TYR A 46 1.85 -0.93 9.19
C TYR A 46 2.58 0.40 9.34
N THR A 47 3.70 0.43 10.06
CA THR A 47 4.63 1.57 10.04
C THR A 47 5.29 1.72 8.66
N PRO A 48 6.02 2.83 8.42
CA PRO A 48 7.02 2.85 7.36
C PRO A 48 8.03 1.72 7.59
N MET A 49 8.70 1.31 6.51
CA MET A 49 9.79 0.35 6.59
C MET A 49 11.02 1.02 7.23
N PHE A 50 11.41 0.57 8.42
CA PHE A 50 12.58 1.07 9.14
C PHE A 50 13.84 0.25 8.86
N HIS A 51 14.99 0.90 8.78
CA HIS A 51 16.25 0.17 8.62
C HIS A 51 16.73 -0.35 9.97
N ALA A 52 16.71 -1.67 10.19
CA ALA A 52 16.95 -2.28 11.50
C ALA A 52 18.27 -1.83 12.16
N ARG A 53 19.38 -1.88 11.42
CA ARG A 53 20.68 -1.42 11.95
C ARG A 53 20.64 0.02 12.45
N LEU A 54 20.11 0.96 11.65
CA LEU A 54 20.00 2.37 12.06
C LEU A 54 19.06 2.51 13.26
N PHE A 55 17.94 1.81 13.26
CA PHE A 55 16.98 1.84 14.36
C PHE A 55 17.57 1.33 15.67
N ALA A 56 18.40 0.29 15.62
CA ALA A 56 19.09 -0.27 16.78
C ALA A 56 20.21 0.65 17.29
N THR A 57 21.03 1.22 16.40
CA THR A 57 22.28 1.90 16.80
C THR A 57 22.22 3.43 16.81
N ASP A 58 21.22 4.04 16.18
CA ASP A 58 21.07 5.49 16.07
C ASP A 58 19.74 5.92 16.70
N GLU A 59 19.81 6.39 17.93
CA GLU A 59 18.66 6.89 18.69
C GLU A 59 17.99 8.09 18.01
N LYS A 60 18.77 8.95 17.33
CA LYS A 60 18.21 10.10 16.62
C LYS A 60 17.37 9.63 15.43
N TYR A 61 17.85 8.63 14.67
CA TYR A 61 17.07 8.01 13.61
C TYR A 61 15.78 7.37 14.17
N ARG A 62 15.88 6.64 15.28
CA ARG A 62 14.74 5.98 15.93
C ARG A 62 13.68 6.99 16.38
N ASN A 63 14.05 7.99 17.19
CA ASN A 63 13.12 8.98 17.74
C ASN A 63 12.49 9.86 16.65
N LYS A 64 13.20 10.05 15.52
CA LYS A 64 12.65 10.73 14.34
C LYS A 64 11.51 9.93 13.68
N MET A 65 11.64 8.61 13.64
CA MET A 65 10.78 7.72 12.86
C MET A 65 9.65 7.07 13.68
N PHE A 66 9.83 6.95 14.99
CA PHE A 66 8.91 6.29 15.92
C PHE A 66 8.89 7.06 17.25
N CYS A 67 7.82 7.83 17.48
CA CYS A 67 7.66 8.70 18.66
C CYS A 67 6.82 8.01 19.75
N GLU A 68 6.62 8.67 20.91
CA GLU A 68 5.89 8.07 22.03
C GLU A 68 4.41 7.73 21.72
N MET A 69 3.81 8.36 20.71
CA MET A 69 2.43 8.06 20.29
C MET A 69 2.33 6.92 19.27
N ASP A 70 3.44 6.48 18.68
CA ASP A 70 3.42 5.30 17.84
C ASP A 70 3.10 4.07 18.71
N GLY A 71 2.09 3.29 18.30
CA GLY A 71 1.62 2.14 19.08
C GLY A 71 0.70 2.49 20.25
N ASP A 72 0.20 3.73 20.34
CA ASP A 72 -0.84 4.13 21.30
C ASP A 72 -2.08 3.22 21.14
N ALA A 73 -2.56 2.68 22.28
CA ALA A 73 -3.61 1.67 22.29
C ALA A 73 -4.95 2.15 21.72
N GLU A 74 -5.25 3.44 21.84
CA GLU A 74 -6.51 4.02 21.39
C GLU A 74 -6.42 4.59 19.98
N LYS A 75 -5.24 5.07 19.58
CA LYS A 75 -5.08 5.84 18.33
C LYS A 75 -4.41 5.07 17.21
N ASP A 76 -3.54 4.13 17.52
CA ASP A 76 -2.63 3.55 16.53
C ASP A 76 -2.58 2.02 16.52
N ARG A 77 -3.27 1.33 17.43
CA ARG A 77 -3.40 -0.13 17.43
C ARG A 77 -4.71 -0.62 16.77
N PRO A 78 -4.72 -1.81 16.14
CA PRO A 78 -3.60 -2.76 16.03
C PRO A 78 -2.52 -2.31 15.02
N LEU A 79 -1.25 -2.40 15.42
CA LEU A 79 -0.08 -1.91 14.65
C LEU A 79 0.92 -3.02 14.36
N ILE A 80 1.44 -3.06 13.14
CA ILE A 80 2.59 -3.90 12.78
C ILE A 80 3.80 -3.02 12.44
N VAL A 81 4.92 -3.22 13.14
CA VAL A 81 6.15 -2.47 12.90
C VAL A 81 7.03 -3.22 11.91
N GLN A 82 7.33 -2.61 10.76
CA GLN A 82 8.10 -3.25 9.70
C GLN A 82 9.56 -2.80 9.68
N PHE A 83 10.47 -3.77 9.61
CA PHE A 83 11.89 -3.55 9.41
C PHE A 83 12.38 -4.08 8.06
N CYS A 84 13.39 -3.43 7.49
CA CYS A 84 14.32 -4.07 6.58
C CYS A 84 15.65 -4.38 7.29
N ALA A 85 16.21 -5.54 6.98
CA ALA A 85 17.45 -6.02 7.59
C ALA A 85 18.14 -7.04 6.68
N ASN A 86 19.41 -7.29 6.96
CA ASN A 86 20.23 -8.36 6.41
C ASN A 86 21.19 -8.95 7.45
N ASP A 87 21.01 -8.58 8.72
CA ASP A 87 21.77 -9.05 9.87
C ASP A 87 20.77 -9.42 10.99
N PRO A 88 20.71 -10.69 11.41
CA PRO A 88 19.79 -11.14 12.45
C PRO A 88 19.95 -10.48 13.82
N GLU A 89 21.17 -10.08 14.20
CA GLU A 89 21.41 -9.48 15.51
C GLU A 89 20.88 -8.04 15.55
N TYR A 90 21.19 -7.24 14.52
CA TYR A 90 20.62 -5.89 14.43
C TYR A 90 19.10 -5.89 14.27
N LEU A 91 18.56 -6.89 13.54
CA LEU A 91 17.10 -7.05 13.43
C LEU A 91 16.46 -7.32 14.79
N LEU A 92 17.02 -8.25 15.59
CA LEU A 92 16.50 -8.55 16.91
C LEU A 92 16.60 -7.35 17.86
N GLN A 93 17.74 -6.66 17.88
CA GLN A 93 17.92 -5.46 18.72
C GLN A 93 16.89 -4.38 18.38
N ALA A 94 16.66 -4.12 17.08
CA ALA A 94 15.66 -3.15 16.66
C ALA A 94 14.24 -3.56 17.04
N ALA A 95 13.89 -4.84 16.87
CA ALA A 95 12.58 -5.36 17.18
C ALA A 95 12.25 -5.33 18.69
N GLN A 96 13.24 -5.62 19.55
CA GLN A 96 13.07 -5.56 21.00
C GLN A 96 12.79 -4.13 21.52
N LEU A 97 13.19 -3.09 20.78
CA LEU A 97 12.88 -1.70 21.12
C LEU A 97 11.40 -1.33 20.88
N VAL A 98 10.65 -2.13 20.12
CA VAL A 98 9.25 -1.85 19.75
C VAL A 98 8.27 -2.93 20.16
N GLU A 99 8.72 -4.10 20.65
CA GLU A 99 7.86 -5.28 20.85
C GLU A 99 6.66 -5.04 21.78
N ASN A 100 6.74 -4.07 22.69
CA ASN A 100 5.66 -3.72 23.62
C ASN A 100 4.74 -2.61 23.09
N GLN A 101 5.09 -1.98 21.97
CA GLN A 101 4.35 -0.90 21.32
C GLN A 101 3.72 -1.34 19.99
N CYS A 102 3.62 -2.65 19.75
CA CYS A 102 3.01 -3.18 18.54
C CYS A 102 2.31 -4.52 18.80
N ASP A 103 1.55 -4.96 17.80
CA ASP A 103 0.83 -6.23 17.79
C ASP A 103 1.59 -7.31 17.01
N ALA A 104 2.56 -6.91 16.18
CA ALA A 104 3.56 -7.78 15.59
C ALA A 104 4.76 -6.99 15.04
N VAL A 105 5.88 -7.67 14.85
CA VAL A 105 7.02 -7.18 14.06
C VAL A 105 7.03 -7.87 12.70
N ASP A 106 7.22 -7.10 11.62
CA ASP A 106 7.27 -7.59 10.23
C ASP A 106 8.67 -7.45 9.63
N LEU A 107 9.09 -8.49 8.89
CA LEU A 107 10.26 -8.41 8.01
C LEU A 107 9.85 -8.08 6.58
N ASN A 108 10.36 -6.95 6.06
CA ASN A 108 10.21 -6.59 4.67
C ASN A 108 11.08 -7.49 3.78
N LEU A 109 10.41 -8.26 2.91
CA LEU A 109 11.02 -9.09 1.87
C LEU A 109 10.44 -8.73 0.48
N GLY A 110 9.89 -7.53 0.34
CA GLY A 110 9.09 -7.13 -0.82
C GLY A 110 9.48 -5.82 -1.47
N CYS A 111 10.31 -4.98 -0.83
CA CYS A 111 10.72 -3.69 -1.40
C CYS A 111 11.71 -3.90 -2.57
N PRO A 112 11.38 -3.50 -3.81
CA PRO A 112 12.25 -3.72 -4.97
C PRO A 112 13.07 -2.46 -5.33
N GLN A 113 13.07 -1.43 -4.48
CA GLN A 113 13.66 -0.13 -4.79
C GLN A 113 15.19 -0.18 -4.84
N GLY A 114 15.79 0.81 -5.51
CA GLY A 114 17.25 0.89 -5.67
C GLY A 114 18.00 0.93 -4.33
N ILE A 115 17.43 1.55 -3.31
CA ILE A 115 18.03 1.60 -1.96
C ILE A 115 18.07 0.22 -1.30
N ALA A 116 17.04 -0.61 -1.50
CA ALA A 116 17.01 -1.99 -1.03
C ALA A 116 18.03 -2.88 -1.74
N ARG A 117 18.25 -2.64 -3.03
CA ARG A 117 19.33 -3.31 -3.79
C ARG A 117 20.69 -2.97 -3.20
N LYS A 118 20.97 -1.69 -2.99
CA LYS A 118 22.26 -1.20 -2.48
C LYS A 118 22.52 -1.69 -1.05
N GLY A 119 21.49 -1.73 -0.21
CA GLY A 119 21.59 -2.22 1.16
C GLY A 119 21.45 -3.73 1.33
N ASN A 120 21.26 -4.48 0.25
CA ASN A 120 21.01 -5.93 0.27
C ASN A 120 19.90 -6.35 1.25
N TYR A 121 18.71 -5.78 1.13
CA TYR A 121 17.53 -6.14 1.92
C TYR A 121 16.25 -6.13 1.06
N GLY A 122 15.09 -6.41 1.64
CA GLY A 122 13.82 -6.37 0.92
C GLY A 122 13.72 -7.48 -0.12
N ALA A 123 13.23 -7.17 -1.33
CA ALA A 123 13.05 -8.16 -2.40
C ALA A 123 14.37 -8.74 -2.93
N PHE A 124 15.52 -8.19 -2.55
CA PHE A 124 16.84 -8.71 -2.93
C PHE A 124 17.32 -9.86 -2.06
N LEU A 125 16.64 -10.13 -0.93
CA LEU A 125 16.84 -11.34 -0.13
C LEU A 125 16.00 -12.52 -0.60
N MET A 126 15.10 -12.32 -1.57
CA MET A 126 14.22 -13.40 -2.03
C MET A 126 15.01 -14.63 -2.47
N ASP A 127 16.20 -14.46 -3.04
CA ASP A 127 17.03 -15.55 -3.55
C ASP A 127 18.01 -16.12 -2.50
N ASP A 128 18.06 -15.56 -1.28
CA ASP A 128 18.90 -16.03 -0.16
C ASP A 128 18.01 -16.58 0.98
N TRP A 129 17.50 -17.80 0.77
CA TRP A 129 16.53 -18.40 1.68
C TRP A 129 17.13 -18.74 3.05
N ASP A 130 18.42 -19.03 3.12
CA ASP A 130 19.12 -19.30 4.38
C ASP A 130 19.17 -18.03 5.25
N LEU A 131 19.52 -16.88 4.66
CA LEU A 131 19.50 -15.61 5.38
C LEU A 131 18.07 -15.21 5.79
N VAL A 132 17.09 -15.36 4.90
CA VAL A 132 15.68 -15.08 5.25
C VAL A 132 15.21 -15.95 6.42
N TYR A 133 15.53 -17.24 6.40
CA TYR A 133 15.21 -18.14 7.50
C TYR A 133 15.86 -17.68 8.80
N LYS A 134 17.16 -17.36 8.78
CA LYS A 134 17.90 -16.88 9.97
C LYS A 134 17.29 -15.60 10.55
N LEU A 135 16.92 -14.64 9.70
CA LEU A 135 16.31 -13.38 10.14
C LEU A 135 14.97 -13.62 10.85
N ILE A 136 14.06 -14.35 10.22
CA ILE A 136 12.72 -14.62 10.79
C ILE A 136 12.83 -15.51 12.03
N ASN A 137 13.63 -16.58 11.98
CA ASN A 137 13.75 -17.53 13.08
C ASN A 137 14.39 -16.92 14.32
N LYS A 138 15.36 -16.00 14.13
CA LYS A 138 15.94 -15.25 15.25
C LYS A 138 14.88 -14.41 15.96
N LEU A 139 14.02 -13.71 15.21
CA LEU A 139 12.91 -12.94 15.83
C LEU A 139 11.91 -13.87 16.53
N HIS A 140 11.44 -14.91 15.83
CA HIS A 140 10.41 -15.81 16.34
C HIS A 140 10.80 -16.48 17.67
N LYS A 141 12.08 -16.83 17.82
CA LYS A 141 12.60 -17.46 19.06
C LYS A 141 12.83 -16.48 20.23
N ASN A 142 12.88 -15.17 19.98
CA ASN A 142 13.37 -14.21 20.98
C ASN A 142 12.42 -13.03 21.25
N LEU A 143 11.38 -12.84 20.43
CA LEU A 143 10.36 -11.82 20.66
C LEU A 143 9.16 -12.42 21.39
N LYS A 144 8.49 -11.58 22.19
CA LYS A 144 7.21 -11.93 22.83
C LYS A 144 6.01 -11.64 21.94
N CYS A 145 6.14 -10.66 21.05
CA CYS A 145 5.13 -10.34 20.06
C CYS A 145 5.26 -11.25 18.81
N PRO A 146 4.17 -11.43 18.06
CA PRO A 146 4.20 -12.19 16.82
C PRO A 146 5.20 -11.66 15.78
N VAL A 147 5.70 -12.57 14.95
CA VAL A 147 6.56 -12.24 13.81
C VAL A 147 5.79 -12.47 12.52
N THR A 148 5.88 -11.52 11.60
CA THR A 148 5.20 -11.56 10.30
C THR A 148 6.19 -11.26 9.17
N ALA A 149 5.81 -11.58 7.95
CA ALA A 149 6.64 -11.24 6.79
C ALA A 149 5.80 -10.78 5.60
N LYS A 150 6.31 -9.76 4.90
CA LYS A 150 5.73 -9.28 3.64
C LYS A 150 6.64 -9.61 2.46
N ILE A 151 6.16 -10.49 1.58
CA ILE A 151 6.91 -11.00 0.43
C ILE A 151 6.33 -10.55 -0.92
N ARG A 152 7.11 -10.78 -1.98
CA ARG A 152 6.70 -10.81 -3.38
C ARG A 152 6.74 -12.23 -3.92
N VAL A 153 6.21 -12.44 -5.12
CA VAL A 153 6.21 -13.75 -5.81
C VAL A 153 7.33 -13.86 -6.84
N TYR A 154 7.63 -15.09 -7.25
CA TYR A 154 8.38 -15.39 -8.47
C TYR A 154 7.42 -15.56 -9.65
N ASP A 155 7.95 -15.52 -10.88
CA ASP A 155 7.16 -15.93 -12.06
C ASP A 155 6.87 -17.45 -12.04
N ASP A 156 7.74 -18.24 -11.40
CA ASP A 156 7.51 -19.65 -11.12
C ASP A 156 6.59 -19.79 -9.89
N TRP A 157 5.42 -20.40 -10.11
CA TRP A 157 4.39 -20.57 -9.08
C TRP A 157 4.81 -21.56 -8.01
N LYS A 158 5.51 -22.64 -8.39
CA LYS A 158 6.02 -23.64 -7.45
C LYS A 158 7.13 -23.04 -6.58
N LYS A 159 8.07 -22.31 -7.18
CA LYS A 159 9.11 -21.59 -6.43
C LYS A 159 8.50 -20.56 -5.47
N SER A 160 7.43 -19.88 -5.88
CA SER A 160 6.69 -18.95 -5.01
C SER A 160 6.06 -19.65 -3.80
N LEU A 161 5.49 -20.85 -4.01
CA LEU A 161 4.93 -21.66 -2.96
C LEU A 161 6.00 -22.17 -2.00
N ASP A 162 7.10 -22.68 -2.52
CA ASP A 162 8.22 -23.18 -1.72
C ASP A 162 8.85 -22.05 -0.90
N TYR A 163 8.97 -20.85 -1.48
CA TYR A 163 9.43 -19.66 -0.76
C TYR A 163 8.48 -19.25 0.37
N ALA A 164 7.17 -19.22 0.11
CA ALA A 164 6.17 -18.93 1.14
C ALA A 164 6.20 -19.95 2.27
N LYS A 165 6.31 -21.26 1.95
CA LYS A 165 6.46 -22.33 2.95
C LYS A 165 7.74 -22.17 3.78
N MET A 166 8.86 -21.81 3.15
CA MET A 166 10.11 -21.54 3.85
C MET A 166 9.96 -20.38 4.86
N VAL A 167 9.35 -19.28 4.44
CA VAL A 167 9.06 -18.12 5.31
C VAL A 167 8.21 -18.51 6.53
N LEU A 168 7.16 -19.32 6.33
CA LEU A 168 6.34 -19.83 7.42
C LEU A 168 7.12 -20.78 8.34
N SER A 169 7.90 -21.71 7.76
CA SER A 169 8.73 -22.66 8.53
C SER A 169 9.80 -21.96 9.38
N ALA A 170 10.23 -20.76 8.99
CA ALA A 170 11.15 -19.95 9.77
C ALA A 170 10.50 -19.37 11.03
N GLY A 171 9.16 -19.29 11.10
CA GLY A 171 8.41 -18.80 12.26
C GLY A 171 7.51 -17.59 12.00
N ALA A 172 7.31 -17.19 10.75
CA ALA A 172 6.34 -16.13 10.43
C ALA A 172 4.91 -16.63 10.66
N GLN A 173 4.18 -15.97 11.58
CA GLN A 173 2.83 -16.36 11.97
C GLN A 173 1.77 -15.80 11.03
N PHE A 174 1.98 -14.61 10.44
CA PHE A 174 1.18 -14.08 9.33
C PHE A 174 2.07 -13.88 8.10
N ILE A 175 1.49 -14.03 6.91
CA ILE A 175 2.18 -13.72 5.66
C ILE A 175 1.37 -12.76 4.81
N THR A 176 2.01 -11.67 4.38
CA THR A 176 1.45 -10.77 3.37
C THR A 176 2.13 -11.03 2.03
N ILE A 177 1.36 -11.30 0.98
CA ILE A 177 1.93 -11.59 -0.34
C ILE A 177 1.46 -10.54 -1.35
N HIS A 178 2.42 -9.82 -1.93
CA HIS A 178 2.17 -8.98 -3.09
C HIS A 178 2.28 -9.82 -4.37
N GLY A 179 1.20 -9.90 -5.14
CA GLY A 179 1.12 -10.69 -6.39
C GLY A 179 1.97 -10.17 -7.56
N ARG A 180 3.03 -9.39 -7.30
CA ARG A 180 3.97 -8.89 -8.31
C ARG A 180 5.36 -9.42 -8.03
N THR A 181 6.15 -9.69 -9.06
CA THR A 181 7.56 -10.05 -8.90
C THR A 181 8.42 -8.86 -8.50
N ARG A 182 9.67 -9.11 -8.10
CA ARG A 182 10.65 -8.06 -7.77
C ARG A 182 10.83 -7.05 -8.92
N ASP A 183 10.85 -7.54 -10.16
CA ASP A 183 11.21 -6.74 -11.33
C ASP A 183 10.02 -5.92 -11.87
N MET A 184 8.81 -6.22 -11.41
CA MET A 184 7.59 -5.45 -11.66
C MET A 184 7.54 -4.16 -10.82
N LYS A 185 8.32 -3.16 -11.24
CA LYS A 185 8.40 -1.82 -10.62
C LYS A 185 8.53 -0.70 -11.66
N GLY A 186 8.28 0.54 -11.25
CA GLY A 186 8.40 1.72 -12.10
C GLY A 186 7.51 1.62 -13.35
N GLN A 187 8.11 1.75 -14.53
CA GLN A 187 7.43 1.59 -15.83
C GLN A 187 7.00 0.14 -16.09
N LYS A 188 7.68 -0.86 -15.48
CA LYS A 188 7.36 -2.29 -15.65
C LYS A 188 6.40 -2.82 -14.58
N THR A 189 5.67 -1.94 -13.88
CA THR A 189 4.92 -2.34 -12.67
C THR A 189 3.84 -3.38 -12.92
N GLY A 190 3.17 -3.33 -14.08
CA GLY A 190 2.07 -4.24 -14.42
C GLY A 190 0.96 -4.35 -13.36
N LEU A 191 0.10 -5.34 -13.53
CA LEU A 191 -0.93 -5.71 -12.56
C LEU A 191 -0.41 -6.80 -11.62
N ALA A 192 -0.79 -6.74 -10.34
CA ALA A 192 -0.62 -7.88 -9.46
C ALA A 192 -1.44 -9.07 -9.98
N ASN A 193 -0.81 -10.24 -10.01
CA ASN A 193 -1.44 -11.50 -10.38
C ASN A 193 -2.20 -12.03 -9.15
N TRP A 194 -3.53 -12.02 -9.20
CA TRP A 194 -4.35 -12.60 -8.12
C TRP A 194 -4.52 -14.12 -8.26
N ASP A 195 -4.31 -14.69 -9.44
CA ASP A 195 -4.40 -16.14 -9.64
C ASP A 195 -3.25 -16.86 -8.94
N ILE A 196 -2.04 -16.30 -8.97
CA ILE A 196 -0.93 -16.86 -8.16
C ILE A 196 -1.20 -16.73 -6.66
N LEU A 197 -1.84 -15.62 -6.20
CA LEU A 197 -2.22 -15.50 -4.79
C LEU A 197 -3.24 -16.57 -4.40
N ARG A 198 -4.23 -16.83 -5.26
CA ARG A 198 -5.21 -17.91 -5.06
C ARG A 198 -4.53 -19.27 -5.02
N TYR A 199 -3.61 -19.54 -5.94
CA TYR A 199 -2.82 -20.77 -5.93
C TYR A 199 -2.02 -20.94 -4.64
N LEU A 200 -1.37 -19.88 -4.14
CA LEU A 200 -0.65 -19.92 -2.87
C LEU A 200 -1.61 -20.18 -1.70
N ARG A 201 -2.74 -19.48 -1.63
CA ARG A 201 -3.76 -19.68 -0.60
C ARG A 201 -4.24 -21.13 -0.52
N ASP A 202 -4.41 -21.80 -1.67
CA ASP A 202 -4.90 -23.18 -1.76
C ASP A 202 -3.88 -24.24 -1.38
N ASN A 203 -2.59 -23.90 -1.43
CA ASN A 203 -1.49 -24.84 -1.21
C ASN A 203 -0.70 -24.55 0.09
N LEU A 204 -1.10 -23.52 0.83
CA LEU A 204 -0.64 -23.23 2.19
C LEU A 204 -1.60 -23.83 3.23
N PRO A 205 -1.15 -24.06 4.48
CA PRO A 205 -2.02 -24.57 5.54
C PRO A 205 -3.30 -23.75 5.66
N GLN A 206 -4.47 -24.42 5.80
CA GLN A 206 -5.76 -23.74 5.75
C GLN A 206 -5.93 -22.69 6.85
N ASP A 207 -5.39 -22.95 8.04
CA ASP A 207 -5.41 -22.06 9.20
C ASP A 207 -4.44 -20.88 9.09
N GLN A 208 -3.45 -20.94 8.20
CA GLN A 208 -2.46 -19.89 7.99
C GLN A 208 -3.14 -18.55 7.68
N VAL A 209 -2.76 -17.49 8.39
CA VAL A 209 -3.24 -16.13 8.15
C VAL A 209 -2.51 -15.56 6.92
N PHE A 210 -3.28 -15.15 5.92
CA PHE A 210 -2.82 -14.71 4.61
C PHE A 210 -3.43 -13.35 4.25
N PHE A 211 -2.58 -12.35 4.02
CA PHE A 211 -3.01 -11.03 3.53
C PHE A 211 -2.65 -10.84 2.06
N ALA A 212 -3.63 -10.50 1.23
CA ALA A 212 -3.42 -10.20 -0.19
C ALA A 212 -3.04 -8.74 -0.40
N ASN A 213 -2.10 -8.47 -1.30
CA ASN A 213 -1.69 -7.10 -1.65
C ASN A 213 -1.53 -6.89 -3.16
N GLY A 214 -2.07 -5.78 -3.65
CA GLY A 214 -1.90 -5.29 -5.02
C GLY A 214 -3.21 -5.13 -5.79
N ASN A 215 -3.29 -4.07 -6.61
CA ASN A 215 -4.45 -3.68 -7.44
C ASN A 215 -5.72 -3.29 -6.65
N ILE A 216 -5.58 -2.66 -5.49
CA ILE A 216 -6.72 -2.19 -4.68
C ILE A 216 -6.83 -0.67 -4.82
N LEU A 217 -7.84 -0.21 -5.57
CA LEU A 217 -8.07 1.19 -5.91
C LEU A 217 -9.39 1.71 -5.33
N TYR A 218 -10.41 0.87 -5.23
CA TYR A 218 -11.75 1.22 -4.75
C TYR A 218 -12.20 0.30 -3.61
N PRO A 219 -13.20 0.72 -2.79
CA PRO A 219 -13.80 -0.16 -1.78
C PRO A 219 -14.30 -1.49 -2.35
N ALA A 220 -14.92 -1.47 -3.53
CA ALA A 220 -15.38 -2.68 -4.23
C ALA A 220 -14.26 -3.67 -4.58
N ASP A 221 -13.00 -3.21 -4.66
CA ASP A 221 -11.85 -4.07 -4.95
C ASP A 221 -11.48 -4.96 -3.76
N LEU A 222 -11.80 -4.52 -2.53
CA LEU A 222 -11.55 -5.30 -1.32
C LEU A 222 -12.34 -6.61 -1.37
N LYS A 223 -13.66 -6.53 -1.56
CA LYS A 223 -14.54 -7.70 -1.69
C LYS A 223 -14.11 -8.60 -2.85
N ARG A 224 -13.87 -8.02 -4.03
CA ARG A 224 -13.44 -8.79 -5.21
C ARG A 224 -12.12 -9.53 -4.99
N CYS A 225 -11.15 -8.89 -4.33
CA CYS A 225 -9.88 -9.51 -3.99
C CYS A 225 -10.06 -10.64 -2.97
N THR A 226 -10.86 -10.41 -1.91
CA THR A 226 -11.20 -11.44 -0.92
C THR A 226 -11.86 -12.65 -1.57
N GLU A 227 -12.87 -12.45 -2.43
CA GLU A 227 -13.56 -13.55 -3.12
C GLU A 227 -12.64 -14.30 -4.09
N LYS A 228 -11.84 -13.58 -4.87
CA LYS A 228 -10.94 -14.18 -5.87
C LYS A 228 -9.79 -14.95 -5.23
N VAL A 229 -9.19 -14.40 -4.17
CA VAL A 229 -7.98 -14.96 -3.53
C VAL A 229 -8.33 -15.89 -2.37
N ASN A 230 -9.49 -15.70 -1.73
CA ASN A 230 -9.87 -16.31 -0.45
C ASN A 230 -8.87 -15.97 0.68
N CYS A 231 -8.44 -14.71 0.73
CA CYS A 231 -7.53 -14.20 1.75
C CYS A 231 -8.27 -13.74 3.02
N ASP A 232 -7.55 -13.64 4.13
CA ASP A 232 -8.11 -13.21 5.42
C ASP A 232 -8.37 -11.70 5.49
N ALA A 233 -7.49 -10.93 4.83
CA ALA A 233 -7.52 -9.48 4.77
C ALA A 233 -6.85 -8.97 3.49
N VAL A 234 -7.18 -7.74 3.12
CA VAL A 234 -6.67 -7.09 1.91
C VAL A 234 -5.90 -5.83 2.29
N MET A 235 -4.69 -5.72 1.75
CA MET A 235 -3.78 -4.61 1.99
C MET A 235 -3.72 -3.67 0.77
N SER A 236 -3.88 -2.37 0.99
CA SER A 236 -3.68 -1.33 -0.02
C SER A 236 -2.52 -0.39 0.33
N ALA A 237 -1.78 0.03 -0.71
CA ALA A 237 -0.64 0.94 -0.62
C ALA A 237 -0.95 2.25 -1.36
N GLU A 238 -0.54 2.36 -2.64
CA GLU A 238 -0.77 3.57 -3.44
C GLU A 238 -2.27 3.93 -3.52
N GLY A 239 -3.19 2.97 -3.62
CA GLY A 239 -4.63 3.28 -3.61
C GLY A 239 -5.06 4.11 -2.40
N ASN A 240 -4.64 3.68 -1.20
CA ASN A 240 -4.90 4.40 0.05
C ASN A 240 -4.21 5.79 0.08
N LEU A 241 -2.98 5.91 -0.43
CA LEU A 241 -2.26 7.20 -0.44
C LEU A 241 -2.93 8.32 -1.24
N TYR A 242 -3.64 7.96 -2.31
CA TYR A 242 -4.36 8.94 -3.13
C TYR A 242 -5.83 9.07 -2.70
N ASN A 243 -6.37 8.03 -2.06
CA ASN A 243 -7.72 8.05 -1.51
C ASN A 243 -7.83 7.14 -0.27
N PRO A 244 -7.77 7.69 0.96
CA PRO A 244 -8.00 6.92 2.19
C PRO A 244 -9.35 6.22 2.23
N GLY A 245 -10.35 6.77 1.54
CA GLY A 245 -11.70 6.21 1.39
C GLY A 245 -11.75 4.84 0.73
N VAL A 246 -10.64 4.33 0.17
CA VAL A 246 -10.52 2.96 -0.36
C VAL A 246 -10.92 1.88 0.66
N PHE A 247 -10.83 2.16 1.96
CA PHE A 247 -11.22 1.22 3.02
C PHE A 247 -12.64 1.41 3.56
N TRP A 248 -13.37 2.43 3.09
CA TRP A 248 -14.71 2.67 3.57
C TRP A 248 -15.72 1.71 2.93
N THR A 249 -16.15 0.73 3.71
CA THR A 249 -17.07 -0.35 3.28
C THR A 249 -18.35 -0.42 4.11
N LYS A 250 -18.54 0.52 5.06
CA LYS A 250 -19.69 0.55 5.97
C LYS A 250 -20.99 0.90 5.23
N ASP A 251 -20.89 1.79 4.26
CA ASP A 251 -21.97 2.28 3.41
C ASP A 251 -21.39 2.89 2.12
N ASP A 252 -22.27 3.41 1.27
CA ASP A 252 -21.95 4.09 0.02
C ASP A 252 -21.84 5.62 0.17
N ASP A 253 -21.48 6.12 1.36
CA ASP A 253 -21.27 7.55 1.58
C ASP A 253 -20.12 8.07 0.70
N LYS A 254 -20.48 8.87 -0.31
CA LYS A 254 -19.54 9.53 -1.22
C LYS A 254 -18.51 10.39 -0.48
N GLU A 255 -18.89 11.03 0.63
CA GLU A 255 -17.96 11.86 1.41
C GLU A 255 -16.91 11.03 2.16
N LYS A 256 -17.15 9.73 2.32
CA LYS A 256 -16.20 8.79 2.93
C LYS A 256 -15.43 7.97 1.92
N GLN A 257 -16.08 7.52 0.84
CA GLN A 257 -15.43 6.74 -0.21
C GLN A 257 -14.57 7.63 -1.15
N PHE A 258 -14.98 8.88 -1.37
CA PHE A 258 -14.30 9.86 -2.23
C PHE A 258 -14.34 11.25 -1.60
N PRO A 259 -13.71 11.43 -0.42
CA PRO A 259 -13.75 12.69 0.31
C PRO A 259 -13.24 13.84 -0.55
N ARG A 260 -13.81 15.03 -0.32
CA ARG A 260 -13.31 16.25 -0.97
C ARG A 260 -11.90 16.56 -0.51
N VAL A 261 -11.06 17.04 -1.43
CA VAL A 261 -9.65 17.29 -1.16
C VAL A 261 -9.45 18.36 -0.10
N ASP A 262 -10.30 19.39 -0.03
CA ASP A 262 -10.23 20.46 0.98
C ASP A 262 -10.44 19.92 2.39
N LYS A 263 -11.48 19.10 2.58
CA LYS A 263 -11.83 18.51 3.88
C LYS A 263 -10.79 17.51 4.35
N LEU A 264 -10.35 16.63 3.46
CA LEU A 264 -9.35 15.62 3.82
C LEU A 264 -7.98 16.25 4.09
N LEU A 265 -7.59 17.26 3.30
CA LEU A 265 -6.34 17.99 3.51
C LEU A 265 -6.33 18.70 4.87
N ARG A 266 -7.41 19.41 5.20
CA ARG A 266 -7.62 20.05 6.51
C ARG A 266 -7.51 19.04 7.64
N GLU A 267 -8.22 17.92 7.53
CA GLU A 267 -8.20 16.88 8.55
C GLU A 267 -6.80 16.30 8.76
N TYR A 268 -6.11 15.95 7.67
CA TYR A 268 -4.74 15.46 7.74
C TYR A 268 -3.79 16.49 8.35
N PHE A 269 -3.91 17.76 7.96
CA PHE A 269 -3.10 18.85 8.48
C PHE A 269 -3.26 19.02 10.00
N GLU A 270 -4.49 18.97 10.51
CA GLU A 270 -4.76 19.03 11.94
C GLU A 270 -4.19 17.81 12.69
N ILE A 271 -4.26 16.61 12.10
CA ILE A 271 -3.63 15.42 12.69
C ILE A 271 -2.11 15.61 12.78
N VAL A 272 -1.46 16.11 11.72
CA VAL A 272 0.00 16.33 11.71
C VAL A 272 0.42 17.27 12.83
N LYS A 273 -0.35 18.35 13.10
CA LYS A 273 -0.08 19.29 14.21
C LYS A 273 -0.11 18.62 15.59
N THR A 274 -0.89 17.55 15.75
CA THR A 274 -0.97 16.82 17.03
C THR A 274 0.13 15.78 17.21
N CYS A 275 0.86 15.41 16.16
CA CYS A 275 1.91 14.40 16.22
C CYS A 275 3.24 14.99 16.75
N PRO A 276 3.84 14.45 17.83
CA PRO A 276 5.09 14.98 18.38
C PRO A 276 6.32 14.61 17.54
N GLY A 277 6.25 13.51 16.78
CA GLY A 277 7.35 13.04 15.94
C GLY A 277 7.57 13.85 14.66
N GLU A 278 8.82 13.91 14.19
CA GLU A 278 9.19 14.60 12.96
C GLU A 278 8.66 13.90 11.69
N ALA A 279 8.45 12.59 11.72
CA ALA A 279 8.05 11.81 10.55
C ALA A 279 6.79 12.37 9.87
N SER A 280 5.73 12.62 10.64
CA SER A 280 4.47 13.20 10.14
C SER A 280 4.69 14.54 9.43
N ARG A 281 5.55 15.40 10.00
CA ARG A 281 5.88 16.69 9.40
C ARG A 281 6.67 16.55 8.10
N VAL A 282 7.64 15.64 8.06
CA VAL A 282 8.45 15.38 6.86
C VAL A 282 7.60 14.84 5.70
N CYS A 283 6.63 13.98 6.00
CA CYS A 283 5.78 13.33 5.00
C CYS A 283 4.69 14.26 4.45
N MET A 284 4.28 15.28 5.22
CA MET A 284 3.14 16.15 4.93
C MET A 284 3.14 16.73 3.50
N LYS A 285 4.27 17.26 3.03
CA LYS A 285 4.38 17.80 1.67
C LYS A 285 4.01 16.76 0.60
N SER A 286 4.51 15.54 0.74
CA SER A 286 4.29 14.48 -0.25
C SER A 286 2.83 14.02 -0.25
N HIS A 287 2.23 13.93 0.94
CA HIS A 287 0.80 13.61 1.08
C HIS A 287 -0.10 14.69 0.47
N PHE A 288 0.24 15.97 0.61
CA PHE A 288 -0.45 17.06 -0.09
C PHE A 288 -0.45 16.84 -1.61
N PHE A 289 0.69 16.47 -2.20
CA PHE A 289 0.76 16.17 -3.63
C PHE A 289 -0.04 14.93 -4.05
N LYS A 290 -0.13 13.91 -3.19
CA LYS A 290 -0.84 12.66 -3.50
C LYS A 290 -2.35 12.83 -3.38
N LEU A 291 -2.83 13.35 -2.25
CA LEU A 291 -4.26 13.61 -2.01
C LEU A 291 -4.86 14.54 -3.06
N MET A 292 -4.10 15.53 -3.50
CA MET A 292 -4.52 16.53 -4.46
C MET A 292 -4.02 16.27 -5.88
N TYR A 293 -3.62 15.05 -6.24
CA TYR A 293 -2.92 14.81 -7.51
C TYR A 293 -3.69 15.33 -8.74
N GLU A 294 -4.96 14.94 -8.90
CA GLU A 294 -5.77 15.43 -10.03
C GLU A 294 -6.17 16.91 -9.84
N PHE A 295 -6.39 17.36 -8.60
CA PHE A 295 -6.64 18.76 -8.29
C PHE A 295 -5.50 19.68 -8.73
N LEU A 296 -4.25 19.29 -8.47
CA LEU A 296 -3.04 20.01 -8.86
C LEU A 296 -2.69 19.87 -10.35
N ASN A 297 -3.38 19.00 -11.10
CA ASN A 297 -3.27 18.98 -12.56
C ASN A 297 -4.14 20.08 -13.20
N VAL A 298 -5.19 20.52 -12.49
CA VAL A 298 -6.05 21.66 -12.86
C VAL A 298 -5.49 22.96 -12.28
N HIS A 299 -5.27 23.01 -10.97
CA HIS A 299 -4.77 24.16 -10.20
C HIS A 299 -3.24 24.12 -10.06
N LYS A 300 -2.57 24.28 -11.21
CA LYS A 300 -1.10 24.09 -11.33
C LYS A 300 -0.31 25.16 -10.56
N GLU A 301 -0.90 26.31 -10.31
CA GLU A 301 -0.32 27.42 -9.55
C GLU A 301 0.01 27.06 -8.10
N LEU A 302 -0.69 26.08 -7.52
CA LEU A 302 -0.41 25.61 -6.15
C LEU A 302 0.84 24.74 -6.05
N ARG A 303 1.25 24.07 -7.14
CA ARG A 303 2.42 23.17 -7.17
C ARG A 303 3.73 23.86 -6.77
N PRO A 304 4.11 25.02 -7.36
CA PRO A 304 5.33 25.71 -6.95
C PRO A 304 5.23 26.22 -5.50
N THR A 305 4.05 26.62 -5.03
CA THR A 305 3.83 27.03 -3.63
C THR A 305 4.16 25.87 -2.70
N ILE A 306 3.49 24.73 -2.84
CA ILE A 306 3.73 23.52 -2.02
C ILE A 306 5.17 23.02 -2.17
N GLY A 307 5.70 23.02 -3.39
CA GLY A 307 7.04 22.53 -3.69
C GLY A 307 8.14 23.32 -2.97
N LYS A 308 8.01 24.65 -2.93
CA LYS A 308 8.98 25.55 -2.31
C LYS A 308 8.85 25.65 -0.80
N THR A 309 7.67 25.42 -0.22
CA THR A 309 7.48 25.45 1.23
C THR A 309 8.37 24.42 1.92
N SER A 310 9.22 24.84 2.83
CA SER A 310 10.10 23.92 3.57
C SER A 310 9.27 22.98 4.46
N VAL A 311 9.70 21.73 4.62
CA VAL A 311 9.08 20.82 5.61
C VAL A 311 9.22 21.37 7.04
N ASN A 312 10.22 22.23 7.27
CA ASN A 312 10.44 22.90 8.55
C ASN A 312 9.76 24.28 8.64
N ALA A 313 9.07 24.74 7.58
CA ALA A 313 8.35 26.01 7.61
C ALA A 313 7.26 26.01 8.69
N PRO A 314 6.98 27.14 9.37
CA PRO A 314 5.94 27.24 10.39
C PRO A 314 4.58 26.74 9.89
N PHE A 315 3.73 26.24 10.80
CA PHE A 315 2.43 25.69 10.41
C PHE A 315 1.53 26.76 9.77
N GLU A 316 1.72 28.03 10.09
CA GLU A 316 1.01 29.17 9.52
C GLU A 316 1.28 29.35 8.02
N GLU A 317 2.44 28.92 7.51
CA GLU A 317 2.72 28.92 6.07
C GLU A 317 1.96 27.79 5.36
N TRP A 318 1.86 26.63 6.00
CA TRP A 318 1.09 25.49 5.50
C TRP A 318 -0.42 25.73 5.59
N GLU A 319 -0.89 26.39 6.64
CA GLU A 319 -2.28 26.80 6.85
C GLU A 319 -2.78 27.66 5.67
N LYS A 320 -1.96 28.59 5.18
CA LYS A 320 -2.30 29.41 3.99
C LYS A 320 -2.54 28.56 2.75
N ILE A 321 -1.81 27.45 2.59
CA ILE A 321 -2.02 26.52 1.46
C ILE A 321 -3.34 25.78 1.66
N VAL A 322 -3.61 25.28 2.87
CA VAL A 322 -4.87 24.59 3.18
C VAL A 322 -6.06 25.51 2.91
N GLN A 323 -6.01 26.76 3.38
CA GLN A 323 -7.06 27.76 3.16
C GLN A 323 -7.25 28.08 1.67
N GLN A 324 -6.16 28.18 0.89
CA GLN A 324 -6.29 28.39 -0.57
C GLN A 324 -7.03 27.25 -1.25
N VAL A 325 -6.77 25.99 -0.85
CA VAL A 325 -7.49 24.83 -1.38
C VAL A 325 -8.97 24.87 -0.96
N GLU A 326 -9.25 25.19 0.31
CA GLU A 326 -10.62 25.36 0.83
C GLU A 326 -11.38 26.45 0.05
N ASP A 327 -10.77 27.60 -0.21
CA ASP A 327 -11.38 28.71 -0.95
C ASP A 327 -11.67 28.34 -2.42
N ILE A 328 -10.77 27.60 -3.06
CA ILE A 328 -10.99 27.11 -4.44
C ILE A 328 -12.16 26.13 -4.47
N VAL A 329 -12.20 25.14 -3.56
CA VAL A 329 -13.29 24.16 -3.51
C VAL A 329 -14.60 24.84 -3.13
N LYS A 330 -14.59 25.83 -2.23
CA LYS A 330 -15.78 26.64 -1.92
C LYS A 330 -16.36 27.29 -3.18
N LYS A 331 -15.53 27.94 -4.00
CA LYS A 331 -15.98 28.54 -5.28
C LYS A 331 -16.50 27.52 -6.29
N ILE A 332 -15.96 26.29 -6.29
CA ILE A 332 -16.51 25.20 -7.11
C ILE A 332 -17.94 24.88 -6.65
N TYR A 333 -18.18 24.86 -5.34
CA TYR A 333 -19.48 24.55 -4.74
C TYR A 333 -20.49 25.70 -4.78
N GLU A 334 -20.08 26.91 -5.15
CA GLU A 334 -20.96 28.06 -5.40
C GLU A 334 -21.61 28.00 -6.80
N LYS A 335 -21.21 27.07 -7.66
CA LYS A 335 -21.78 26.91 -9.00
C LYS A 335 -23.20 26.34 -8.93
N GLU A 336 -24.09 26.85 -9.78
CA GLU A 336 -25.49 26.41 -9.85
C GLU A 336 -25.63 24.93 -10.26
N ASP A 337 -24.70 24.42 -11.07
CA ASP A 337 -24.67 23.04 -11.58
C ASP A 337 -23.85 22.07 -10.71
N ILE A 338 -23.52 22.44 -9.46
CA ILE A 338 -22.64 21.63 -8.60
C ILE A 338 -23.16 20.21 -8.36
N GLU A 339 -24.47 20.00 -8.25
CA GLU A 339 -25.05 18.67 -8.03
C GLU A 339 -24.77 17.73 -9.20
N GLU A 340 -24.78 18.24 -10.44
CA GLU A 340 -24.45 17.48 -11.64
C GLU A 340 -22.94 17.27 -11.77
N LEU A 341 -22.15 18.31 -11.46
CA LEU A 341 -20.70 18.30 -11.57
C LEU A 341 -20.02 17.42 -10.52
N ASP A 342 -20.57 17.34 -9.31
CA ASP A 342 -20.07 16.55 -8.19
C ASP A 342 -20.59 15.11 -8.20
N ASN A 343 -20.85 14.58 -9.39
CA ASN A 343 -21.33 13.22 -9.58
C ASN A 343 -20.17 12.24 -9.86
N ILE A 344 -20.21 11.08 -9.23
CA ILE A 344 -19.25 9.99 -9.44
C ILE A 344 -19.94 8.91 -10.24
N VAL A 345 -19.41 8.63 -11.42
CA VAL A 345 -20.07 7.75 -12.39
C VAL A 345 -19.17 6.56 -12.70
N ASP A 346 -19.74 5.36 -12.72
CA ASP A 346 -19.04 4.19 -13.23
C ASP A 346 -18.78 4.32 -14.73
N GLY A 347 -17.55 4.02 -15.12
CA GLY A 347 -17.17 3.84 -16.50
C GLY A 347 -17.62 2.47 -17.05
N PRO A 348 -17.15 2.11 -18.25
CA PRO A 348 -17.43 0.81 -18.84
C PRO A 348 -17.00 -0.36 -17.94
N THR A 349 -17.68 -1.50 -18.05
CA THR A 349 -17.22 -2.75 -17.42
C THR A 349 -15.93 -3.21 -18.09
N GLU A 350 -14.90 -3.39 -17.28
CA GLU A 350 -13.59 -3.89 -17.69
C GLU A 350 -13.57 -5.42 -17.79
N SER A 351 -12.56 -5.98 -18.46
CA SER A 351 -12.45 -7.44 -18.66
C SER A 351 -12.36 -8.27 -17.36
N TRP A 352 -11.99 -7.64 -16.26
CA TRP A 352 -11.92 -8.23 -14.93
C TRP A 352 -13.23 -8.13 -14.13
N GLY A 353 -14.31 -7.61 -14.74
CA GLY A 353 -15.66 -7.65 -14.19
C GLY A 353 -16.05 -6.49 -13.28
N GLY A 354 -15.27 -5.42 -13.21
CA GLY A 354 -15.68 -4.18 -12.53
C GLY A 354 -15.34 -2.93 -13.33
N HIS A 355 -15.31 -1.78 -12.67
CA HIS A 355 -15.37 -0.49 -13.35
C HIS A 355 -14.30 0.48 -12.82
N TYR A 356 -13.74 1.28 -13.72
CA TYR A 356 -13.11 2.53 -13.33
C TYR A 356 -14.15 3.62 -13.18
N LYS A 357 -14.01 4.47 -12.17
CA LYS A 357 -14.94 5.58 -11.91
C LYS A 357 -14.41 6.89 -12.49
N LYS A 358 -15.32 7.69 -13.05
CA LYS A 358 -15.09 9.11 -13.31
C LYS A 358 -15.38 9.87 -12.02
N VAL A 359 -14.34 10.44 -11.42
CA VAL A 359 -14.43 11.17 -10.14
C VAL A 359 -14.07 12.65 -10.38
N PRO A 360 -14.86 13.60 -9.86
CA PRO A 360 -14.55 15.02 -9.96
C PRO A 360 -13.15 15.34 -9.40
N TYR A 361 -12.41 16.24 -10.05
CA TYR A 361 -10.99 16.46 -9.73
C TYR A 361 -10.75 17.06 -8.33
N TRP A 362 -11.78 17.61 -7.68
CA TRP A 362 -11.77 18.12 -6.30
C TRP A 362 -12.11 17.04 -5.25
N ARG A 363 -12.19 15.78 -5.65
CA ARG A 363 -12.32 14.62 -4.76
C ARG A 363 -11.09 13.72 -4.85
N CYS A 364 -10.72 13.15 -3.72
CA CYS A 364 -9.69 12.14 -3.64
C CYS A 364 -10.09 10.93 -4.49
N GLN A 365 -9.15 10.43 -5.28
CA GLN A 365 -9.42 9.39 -6.28
C GLN A 365 -8.16 8.58 -6.59
N PRO A 366 -8.29 7.35 -7.09
CA PRO A 366 -7.14 6.52 -7.35
C PRO A 366 -6.18 7.11 -8.37
N TYR A 367 -4.88 6.88 -8.15
CA TYR A 367 -3.86 7.21 -9.13
C TYR A 367 -3.69 6.09 -10.15
N PHE A 368 -3.87 6.44 -11.43
CA PHE A 368 -3.57 5.57 -12.55
C PHE A 368 -2.20 5.92 -13.11
N ARG A 369 -1.23 5.02 -12.93
CA ARG A 369 0.12 5.25 -13.41
C ARG A 369 0.15 5.35 -14.94
N THR A 370 0.73 6.42 -15.46
CA THR A 370 1.05 6.51 -16.88
C THR A 370 2.35 5.77 -17.17
N VAL A 371 2.29 4.84 -18.12
CA VAL A 371 3.47 4.18 -18.65
C VAL A 371 3.42 4.38 -20.18
N ASP A 372 4.55 4.69 -20.82
CA ASP A 372 4.65 4.99 -22.26
C ASP A 372 3.55 5.95 -22.79
N GLY A 373 3.22 6.97 -22.01
CA GLY A 373 2.19 7.96 -22.36
C GLY A 373 0.73 7.50 -22.20
N LYS A 374 0.46 6.23 -21.83
CA LYS A 374 -0.89 5.71 -21.57
C LYS A 374 -1.11 5.41 -20.09
N LYS A 375 -2.21 5.93 -19.51
CA LYS A 375 -2.62 5.60 -18.13
C LYS A 375 -2.91 4.10 -18.01
N GLN A 376 -2.60 3.52 -16.86
CA GLN A 376 -2.69 2.07 -16.61
C GLN A 376 -4.08 1.49 -16.89
N ASN A 377 -5.14 2.20 -16.49
CA ASN A 377 -6.53 1.83 -16.78
C ASN A 377 -6.85 1.79 -18.29
N MET A 378 -6.12 2.52 -19.13
CA MET A 378 -6.31 2.51 -20.59
C MET A 378 -5.55 1.36 -21.28
N ARG A 379 -4.56 0.77 -20.62
CA ARG A 379 -3.73 -0.32 -21.17
C ARG A 379 -4.43 -1.67 -21.11
N ASP A 380 -5.21 -1.90 -20.06
CA ASP A 380 -5.94 -3.15 -19.86
C ASP A 380 -6.97 -3.38 -20.97
N LEU A 381 -7.58 -2.30 -21.49
CA LEU A 381 -8.44 -2.34 -22.67
C LEU A 381 -7.71 -2.87 -23.92
N GLU A 382 -6.45 -2.49 -24.13
CA GLU A 382 -5.66 -2.92 -25.29
C GLU A 382 -5.15 -4.36 -25.15
N VAL A 383 -4.67 -4.74 -23.95
CA VAL A 383 -4.18 -6.12 -23.70
C VAL A 383 -5.34 -7.11 -23.68
N ALA A 384 -6.51 -6.74 -23.13
CA ALA A 384 -7.71 -7.56 -23.20
C ALA A 384 -8.27 -7.66 -24.63
N ALA A 385 -8.21 -6.57 -25.41
CA ALA A 385 -8.57 -6.61 -26.83
C ALA A 385 -7.64 -7.52 -27.65
N LEU A 386 -6.34 -7.54 -27.33
CA LEU A 386 -5.37 -8.46 -27.94
C LEU A 386 -5.62 -9.92 -27.54
N LYS A 387 -6.01 -10.19 -26.29
CA LYS A 387 -6.39 -11.53 -25.81
C LYS A 387 -7.77 -12.01 -26.29
N ARG A 388 -8.63 -11.12 -26.77
CA ARG A 388 -9.95 -11.44 -27.35
C ARG A 388 -9.92 -11.74 -28.84
N LYS A 389 -8.79 -11.56 -29.53
CA LYS A 389 -8.63 -12.10 -30.88
C LYS A 389 -8.52 -13.62 -30.78
N PRO A 390 -9.38 -14.41 -31.45
CA PRO A 390 -9.17 -15.85 -31.53
C PRO A 390 -7.80 -16.10 -32.18
N GLU A 391 -7.03 -17.04 -31.64
CA GLU A 391 -5.87 -17.61 -32.33
C GLU A 391 -6.37 -18.20 -33.65
N GLY A 392 -6.24 -17.44 -34.75
CA GLY A 392 -6.67 -17.89 -36.07
C GLY A 392 -7.07 -16.83 -37.09
N GLU A 393 -7.32 -15.58 -36.72
CA GLU A 393 -7.66 -14.54 -37.71
C GLU A 393 -6.47 -13.62 -38.01
N GLU A 394 -5.63 -14.06 -38.96
CA GLU A 394 -4.77 -13.13 -39.72
C GLU A 394 -5.64 -12.03 -40.33
N SER A 395 -5.31 -10.78 -40.02
CA SER A 395 -5.98 -9.64 -40.64
C SER A 395 -5.70 -9.65 -42.15
N THR A 396 -6.69 -9.26 -42.96
CA THR A 396 -6.54 -9.12 -44.42
C THR A 396 -5.45 -8.11 -44.83
N GLU A 397 -4.97 -7.27 -43.91
CA GLU A 397 -3.81 -6.40 -44.13
C GLU A 397 -2.47 -7.14 -44.07
N ASP A 398 -2.35 -8.18 -43.24
CA ASP A 398 -1.12 -8.98 -43.12
C ASP A 398 -0.87 -9.83 -44.38
N LYS A 399 -1.94 -10.33 -45.02
CA LYS A 399 -1.86 -11.04 -46.31
C LYS A 399 -1.48 -10.15 -47.49
N LYS A 400 -1.75 -8.84 -47.44
CA LYS A 400 -1.32 -7.90 -48.47
C LYS A 400 0.17 -7.54 -48.38
N LYS A 401 0.74 -7.50 -47.17
CA LYS A 401 2.19 -7.28 -47.00
C LYS A 401 3.03 -8.51 -47.35
N ALA A 402 2.54 -9.72 -47.07
CA ALA A 402 3.25 -10.96 -47.43
C ALA A 402 3.35 -11.21 -48.94
N LYS A 403 2.41 -10.68 -49.75
CA LYS A 403 2.44 -10.79 -51.23
C LYS A 403 3.30 -9.75 -51.94
N LEU A 404 3.80 -8.73 -51.23
CA LEU A 404 4.65 -7.66 -51.78
C LEU A 404 6.15 -7.91 -51.56
N VAL A 405 6.52 -9.01 -50.89
CA VAL A 405 7.92 -9.43 -50.66
C VAL A 405 8.27 -10.71 -51.44
N ALA A 406 7.33 -11.25 -52.22
CA ALA A 406 7.50 -12.46 -53.02
C ALA A 406 7.07 -12.26 -54.49
N GLY A 407 7.36 -11.07 -55.05
CA GLY A 407 7.15 -10.72 -56.45
C GLY A 407 8.28 -9.83 -56.96
#